data_AF-A0A662F6R3-F1
#
_entry.id   AF-A0A662F6R3-F1
#
_cell.length_a   1.000
_cell.length_b   1.000
_cell.length_c   1.000
_cell.angle_alpha   90.00
_cell.angle_beta   90.00
_cell.angle_gamma   90.00
#
_symmetry.space_group_name_H-M   'P 1'
#
loop_
_entity.id
_entity.type
_entity.pdbx_description
1 polymer ?
#
loop_
_entity_poly.entity_id
_entity_poly.type
_entity_poly.pdbx_seq_one_letter_code
_entity_poly.pdbx_strand_id
1 'polypeptide(L)'
;MADIDRIVEWLTDRARRSVHSAQLESRVPGDVHRSASGTCYRIESHAPVRIALPAADEAISAVLSELRLLYGIGRTSAERLTEDGYGTIGDLLSHPRWSAAAQSLLEYWGDPPDLRRVYTTMSYWLPASHPLFLTLPGLAPLTRICFFDLETLGLYGSPIFLAGLGRPTSAGEIAITQYFARGMEEELGLLEAIRDELSDCLFLITYNGKAFDWTTTRARLAFYSLPSPPDPL
;
A
#
# COMPACT_ATOMS: atom_id res chain seq x y z
N MET A 1 3.66 0.07 -24.82
CA MET A 1 4.29 -1.27 -24.84
C MET A 1 5.81 -1.20 -24.97
N ALA A 2 6.38 -0.28 -25.75
CA ALA A 2 7.85 -0.19 -25.94
C ALA A 2 8.68 0.31 -24.74
N ASP A 3 8.09 1.00 -23.75
CA ASP A 3 8.85 1.56 -22.61
C ASP A 3 8.99 0.60 -21.42
N ILE A 4 7.97 -0.23 -21.16
CA ILE A 4 8.00 -1.18 -20.03
C ILE A 4 9.03 -2.27 -20.30
N ASP A 5 9.09 -2.79 -21.54
CA ASP A 5 10.09 -3.79 -21.91
C ASP A 5 11.51 -3.22 -21.79
N ARG A 6 11.73 -1.93 -22.13
CA ARG A 6 13.03 -1.25 -21.93
C ARG A 6 13.40 -1.08 -20.45
N ILE A 7 12.42 -0.77 -19.59
CA ILE A 7 12.64 -0.61 -18.15
C ILE A 7 12.91 -1.98 -17.51
N VAL A 8 12.16 -3.02 -17.88
CA VAL A 8 12.35 -4.39 -17.39
C VAL A 8 13.68 -4.96 -17.88
N GLU A 9 14.03 -4.78 -19.16
CA GLU A 9 15.31 -5.20 -19.73
C GLU A 9 16.48 -4.44 -19.06
N TRP A 10 16.31 -3.16 -18.73
CA TRP A 10 17.26 -2.38 -17.94
C TRP A 10 17.40 -2.86 -16.49
N LEU A 11 16.30 -3.15 -15.80
CA LEU A 11 16.31 -3.69 -14.43
C LEU A 11 16.98 -5.08 -14.39
N THR A 12 16.75 -5.89 -15.42
CA THR A 12 17.31 -7.25 -15.54
C THR A 12 18.81 -7.23 -15.86
N ASP A 13 19.28 -6.30 -16.70
CA ASP A 13 20.72 -6.13 -17.03
C ASP A 13 21.53 -5.58 -15.84
N ARG A 14 20.87 -4.82 -14.96
CA ARG A 14 21.45 -4.20 -13.76
C ARG A 14 21.86 -5.18 -12.67
N ALA A 15 21.16 -6.30 -12.50
CA ALA A 15 21.54 -7.36 -11.57
C ALA A 15 22.92 -7.99 -11.89
N ARG A 16 23.44 -7.77 -13.11
CA ARG A 16 24.70 -8.39 -13.60
C ARG A 16 25.90 -7.46 -13.63
N ARG A 17 25.74 -6.15 -13.45
CA ARG A 17 26.86 -5.20 -13.57
C ARG A 17 26.76 -4.10 -12.51
N SER A 18 27.72 -4.09 -11.60
CA SER A 18 28.08 -2.93 -10.79
C SER A 18 28.44 -1.78 -11.73
N VAL A 19 27.63 -0.72 -11.81
CA VAL A 19 27.85 0.38 -12.77
C VAL A 19 27.97 1.73 -12.07
N HIS A 20 29.03 2.44 -12.48
CA HIS A 20 29.32 3.85 -12.24
C HIS A 20 28.13 4.78 -12.54
N SER A 21 27.87 5.69 -11.60
CA SER A 21 26.82 6.72 -11.62
C SER A 21 26.74 7.58 -12.89
N ALA A 22 27.87 7.86 -13.56
CA ALA A 22 27.94 8.73 -14.74
C ALA A 22 27.19 8.21 -16.00
N GLN A 23 26.89 6.91 -16.07
CA GLN A 23 26.17 6.32 -17.22
C GLN A 23 24.65 6.41 -17.11
N LEU A 24 24.11 6.73 -15.94
CA LEU A 24 22.66 6.68 -15.70
C LEU A 24 21.96 7.97 -16.12
N GLU A 25 22.50 9.12 -15.71
CA GLU A 25 21.96 10.46 -16.02
C GLU A 25 21.96 10.77 -17.52
N SER A 26 22.89 10.16 -18.27
CA SER A 26 22.95 10.28 -19.73
C SER A 26 21.95 9.39 -20.47
N ARG A 27 21.32 8.43 -19.79
CA ARG A 27 20.42 7.43 -20.39
C ARG A 27 18.97 7.54 -19.93
N VAL A 28 18.75 8.05 -18.72
CA VAL A 28 17.43 8.20 -18.12
C VAL A 28 17.26 9.63 -17.62
N PRO A 29 16.41 10.44 -18.28
CA PRO A 29 16.12 11.81 -17.84
C PRO A 29 15.58 11.81 -16.42
N GLY A 30 16.10 12.72 -15.60
CA GLY A 30 15.75 12.87 -14.20
C GLY A 30 16.48 14.07 -13.60
N ASP A 31 16.34 14.26 -12.29
CA ASP A 31 16.94 15.36 -11.57
C ASP A 31 17.53 14.92 -10.24
N VAL A 32 18.45 15.74 -9.69
CA VAL A 32 19.00 15.50 -8.36
C VAL A 32 18.03 16.05 -7.33
N HIS A 33 17.33 15.15 -6.65
CA HIS A 33 16.50 15.46 -5.50
C HIS A 33 17.37 15.71 -4.27
N ARG A 34 17.07 16.78 -3.54
CA ARG A 34 17.80 17.20 -2.34
C ARG A 34 16.87 17.17 -1.15
N SER A 35 17.27 16.41 -0.13
CA SER A 35 16.61 16.36 1.16
C SER A 35 17.47 17.08 2.21
N ALA A 36 17.03 17.09 3.47
CA ALA A 36 17.76 17.76 4.54
C ALA A 36 19.13 17.11 4.83
N SER A 37 19.23 15.79 4.64
CA SER A 37 20.38 14.99 5.06
C SER A 37 21.19 14.40 3.90
N GLY A 38 20.80 14.64 2.64
CA GLY A 38 21.52 14.11 1.49
C GLY A 38 20.87 14.40 0.15
N THR A 39 21.34 13.70 -0.88
CA THR A 39 20.78 13.76 -2.23
C THR A 39 20.55 12.38 -2.78
N CYS A 40 19.59 12.25 -3.69
CA CYS A 40 19.40 11.07 -4.52
C CYS A 40 18.98 11.51 -5.92
N TYR A 41 19.04 10.60 -6.90
CA TYR A 41 18.51 10.86 -8.23
C TYR A 41 17.02 10.53 -8.27
N ARG A 42 16.22 11.37 -8.92
CA ARG A 42 14.77 11.19 -9.06
C ARG A 42 14.40 11.15 -10.54
N ILE A 43 13.55 10.20 -10.88
CA ILE A 43 12.99 10.03 -12.22
C ILE A 43 11.48 10.07 -12.09
N GLU A 44 10.83 10.90 -12.91
CA GLU A 44 9.37 11.04 -12.94
C GLU A 44 8.85 10.61 -14.30
N SER A 45 7.75 9.85 -14.31
CA SER A 45 7.09 9.40 -15.52
C SER A 45 5.60 9.18 -15.27
N HIS A 46 4.84 8.98 -16.35
CA HIS A 46 3.41 8.68 -16.28
C HIS A 46 3.13 7.40 -17.06
N ALA A 47 2.32 6.52 -16.47
CA ALA A 47 1.83 5.33 -17.14
C ALA A 47 0.32 5.46 -17.40
N PRO A 48 -0.15 5.22 -18.64
CA PRO A 48 -1.57 5.27 -18.99
C PRO A 48 -2.30 3.99 -18.52
N VAL A 49 -2.14 3.67 -17.24
CA VAL A 49 -2.77 2.51 -16.59
C VAL A 49 -3.95 3.03 -15.78
N ARG A 50 -5.14 2.55 -16.13
CA ARG A 50 -6.35 2.84 -15.36
C ARG A 50 -6.48 1.85 -14.22
N ILE A 51 -6.40 2.34 -12.99
CA ILE A 51 -6.74 1.55 -11.81
C ILE A 51 -8.24 1.73 -11.58
N ALA A 52 -8.99 0.63 -11.69
CA ALA A 52 -10.39 0.60 -11.27
C ALA A 52 -10.44 0.14 -9.81
N LEU A 53 -10.58 1.10 -8.90
CA LEU A 53 -10.95 0.82 -7.51
C LEU A 53 -12.47 0.70 -7.42
N PRO A 54 -13.01 -0.14 -6.51
CA PRO A 54 -14.45 -0.19 -6.29
C PRO A 54 -14.95 1.16 -5.79
N ALA A 55 -16.21 1.47 -6.10
CA ALA A 55 -16.85 2.64 -5.56
C ALA A 55 -16.99 2.53 -4.03
N ALA A 56 -17.04 3.66 -3.33
CA ALA A 56 -17.03 3.66 -1.86
C ALA A 56 -18.27 2.95 -1.28
N ASP A 57 -19.43 3.11 -1.89
CA ASP A 57 -20.68 2.42 -1.54
C ASP A 57 -20.60 0.90 -1.77
N GLU A 58 -20.02 0.47 -2.90
CA GLU A 58 -19.76 -0.95 -3.17
C GLU A 58 -18.80 -1.55 -2.13
N ALA A 59 -17.74 -0.84 -1.78
CA ALA A 59 -16.77 -1.28 -0.80
C ALA A 59 -17.37 -1.36 0.62
N ILE A 60 -18.18 -0.37 1.03
CA ILE A 60 -18.93 -0.40 2.30
C ILE A 60 -19.90 -1.58 2.31
N SER A 61 -20.68 -1.75 1.24
CA SER A 61 -21.66 -2.84 1.10
C SER A 61 -20.98 -4.22 1.22
N ALA A 62 -19.84 -4.40 0.55
CA ALA A 62 -19.06 -5.64 0.64
C ALA A 62 -18.58 -5.92 2.06
N VAL A 63 -18.11 -4.90 2.78
CA VAL A 63 -17.66 -5.05 4.18
C VAL A 63 -18.83 -5.37 5.11
N LEU A 64 -19.95 -4.64 4.97
CA LEU A 64 -21.15 -4.86 5.79
C LEU A 64 -21.80 -6.22 5.53
N SER A 65 -21.64 -6.78 4.34
CA SER A 65 -22.20 -8.10 3.98
C SER A 65 -21.37 -9.28 4.51
N GLU A 66 -20.15 -9.03 5.03
CA GLU A 66 -19.29 -10.08 5.57
C GLU A 66 -19.61 -10.36 7.04
N LEU A 67 -20.63 -11.19 7.28
CA LEU A 67 -21.11 -11.52 8.63
C LEU A 67 -20.06 -12.21 9.51
N ARG A 68 -19.04 -12.85 8.92
CA ARG A 68 -17.95 -13.50 9.67
C ARG A 68 -17.05 -12.52 10.41
N LEU A 69 -17.22 -11.22 10.20
CA LEU A 69 -16.56 -10.17 11.00
C LEU A 69 -17.14 -10.05 12.42
N LEU A 70 -18.23 -10.76 12.72
CA LEU A 70 -18.79 -10.85 14.06
C LEU A 70 -18.39 -12.13 14.77
N TYR A 71 -18.03 -11.99 16.05
CA TYR A 71 -17.73 -13.12 16.92
C TYR A 71 -18.87 -14.14 16.94
N GLY A 72 -18.52 -15.42 16.77
CA GLY A 72 -19.49 -16.53 16.82
C GLY A 72 -20.25 -16.77 15.52
N ILE A 73 -19.93 -16.06 14.43
CA ILE A 73 -20.45 -16.33 13.09
C ILE A 73 -19.34 -16.98 12.24
N GLY A 74 -19.39 -18.30 12.10
CA GLY A 74 -18.58 -19.04 11.12
C GLY A 74 -19.27 -19.11 9.75
N ARG A 75 -18.61 -19.73 8.75
CA ARG A 75 -19.15 -19.89 7.38
C ARG A 75 -20.58 -20.43 7.34
N THR A 76 -20.82 -21.56 7.99
CA THR A 76 -22.15 -22.20 8.03
C THR A 76 -23.22 -21.34 8.71
N SER A 77 -22.84 -20.56 9.73
CA SER A 77 -23.78 -19.65 10.38
C SER A 77 -24.08 -18.43 9.51
N ALA A 78 -23.09 -17.91 8.79
CA ALA A 78 -23.27 -16.82 7.84
C ALA A 78 -24.19 -17.26 6.68
N GLU A 79 -23.96 -18.43 6.09
CA GLU A 79 -24.81 -18.99 5.01
C GLU A 79 -26.28 -19.09 5.44
N ARG A 80 -26.53 -19.68 6.62
CA ARG A 80 -27.89 -19.81 7.17
C ARG A 80 -28.52 -18.46 7.49
N LEU A 81 -27.75 -17.51 8.02
CA LEU A 81 -28.25 -16.15 8.29
C LEU A 81 -28.67 -15.44 7.00
N THR A 82 -27.88 -15.58 5.93
CA THR A 82 -28.23 -15.03 4.62
C THR A 82 -29.51 -15.67 4.07
N GLU A 83 -29.68 -16.99 4.21
CA GLU A 83 -30.92 -17.70 3.85
C GLU A 83 -32.14 -17.23 4.67
N ASP A 84 -31.93 -16.93 5.95
CA ASP A 84 -32.94 -16.41 6.88
C ASP A 84 -33.25 -14.90 6.63
N GLY A 85 -32.59 -14.26 5.65
CA GLY A 85 -32.83 -12.87 5.23
C GLY A 85 -31.93 -11.82 5.86
N TYR A 86 -30.90 -12.22 6.62
CA TYR A 86 -29.90 -11.32 7.20
C TYR A 86 -28.68 -11.26 6.26
N GLY A 87 -28.66 -10.29 5.35
CA GLY A 87 -27.59 -10.14 4.36
C GLY A 87 -26.40 -9.30 4.84
N THR A 88 -26.59 -8.48 5.86
CA THR A 88 -25.62 -7.52 6.35
C THR A 88 -25.51 -7.51 7.88
N ILE A 89 -24.40 -7.00 8.40
CA ILE A 89 -24.20 -6.73 9.82
C ILE A 89 -25.30 -5.80 10.36
N GLY A 90 -25.80 -4.87 9.54
CA GLY A 90 -26.92 -4.00 9.89
C GLY A 90 -28.22 -4.78 10.15
N ASP A 91 -28.52 -5.79 9.34
CA ASP A 91 -29.73 -6.62 9.51
C ASP A 91 -29.73 -7.35 10.86
N LEU A 92 -28.53 -7.70 11.35
CA LEU A 92 -28.35 -8.40 12.61
C LEU A 92 -28.66 -7.56 13.85
N LEU A 93 -28.84 -6.23 13.72
CA LEU A 93 -29.27 -5.37 14.83
C LEU A 93 -30.62 -5.82 15.44
N SER A 94 -31.47 -6.45 14.63
CA SER A 94 -32.75 -7.01 15.07
C SER A 94 -32.69 -8.50 15.47
N HIS A 95 -31.55 -9.17 15.27
CA HIS A 95 -31.42 -10.61 15.45
C HIS A 95 -31.33 -10.99 16.96
N PRO A 96 -32.10 -11.99 17.44
CA PRO A 96 -32.18 -12.34 18.88
C PRO A 96 -30.85 -12.67 19.56
N ARG A 97 -29.89 -13.20 18.79
CA ARG A 97 -28.58 -13.66 19.30
C ARG A 97 -27.44 -12.68 19.06
N TRP A 98 -27.46 -11.94 17.96
CA TRP A 98 -26.28 -11.22 17.44
C TRP A 98 -26.46 -9.69 17.45
N SER A 99 -27.61 -9.18 17.87
CA SER A 99 -27.91 -7.75 17.94
C SER A 99 -26.86 -6.95 18.72
N ALA A 100 -26.53 -7.37 19.94
CA ALA A 100 -25.55 -6.68 20.78
C ALA A 100 -24.15 -6.65 20.15
N ALA A 101 -23.75 -7.74 19.49
CA ALA A 101 -22.45 -7.84 18.82
C ALA A 101 -22.40 -6.96 17.56
N ALA A 102 -23.46 -6.98 16.75
CA ALA A 102 -23.61 -6.13 15.58
C ALA A 102 -23.56 -4.65 15.96
N GLN A 103 -24.34 -4.25 16.97
CA GLN A 103 -24.36 -2.88 17.48
C GLN A 103 -22.97 -2.44 17.96
N SER A 104 -22.32 -3.25 18.80
CA SER A 104 -20.97 -2.93 19.31
C SER A 104 -19.94 -2.77 18.19
N LEU A 105 -20.02 -3.61 17.15
CA LEU A 105 -19.11 -3.53 16.01
C LEU A 105 -19.35 -2.26 15.17
N LEU A 106 -20.61 -1.93 14.87
CA LEU A 106 -20.96 -0.74 14.10
C LEU A 106 -20.62 0.55 14.87
N GLU A 107 -20.88 0.60 16.18
CA GLU A 107 -20.46 1.71 17.04
C GLU A 107 -18.93 1.84 17.09
N TYR A 108 -18.21 0.72 17.13
CA TYR A 108 -16.76 0.71 17.06
C TYR A 108 -16.26 1.25 15.72
N TRP A 109 -16.84 0.84 14.59
CA TRP A 109 -16.46 1.37 13.28
C TRP A 109 -16.82 2.85 13.13
N GLY A 110 -17.95 3.30 13.69
CA GLY A 110 -18.43 4.68 13.57
C GLY A 110 -19.19 4.95 12.27
N ASP A 111 -19.66 6.19 12.13
CA ASP A 111 -20.39 6.67 10.96
C ASP A 111 -19.86 8.05 10.52
N PRO A 112 -19.17 8.16 9.37
CA PRO A 112 -18.79 7.07 8.47
C PRO A 112 -17.76 6.11 9.10
N PRO A 113 -17.62 4.86 8.61
CA PRO A 113 -16.69 3.88 9.17
C PRO A 113 -15.23 4.34 9.13
N ASP A 114 -14.53 4.22 10.26
CA ASP A 114 -13.08 4.40 10.34
C ASP A 114 -12.36 3.21 9.69
N LEU A 115 -11.56 3.51 8.66
CA LEU A 115 -10.89 2.49 7.86
C LEU A 115 -9.89 1.64 8.62
N ARG A 116 -9.19 2.23 9.59
CA ARG A 116 -8.21 1.49 10.37
C ARG A 116 -8.90 0.53 11.32
N ARG A 117 -10.06 0.91 11.86
CA ARG A 117 -10.91 0.04 12.68
C ARG A 117 -11.52 -1.09 11.85
N VAL A 118 -12.04 -0.80 10.66
CA VAL A 118 -12.53 -1.82 9.72
C VAL A 118 -11.43 -2.80 9.34
N TYR A 119 -10.26 -2.30 8.91
CA TYR A 119 -9.09 -3.11 8.58
C TYR A 119 -8.68 -4.01 9.75
N THR A 120 -8.64 -3.45 10.97
CA THR A 120 -8.29 -4.21 12.18
C THR A 120 -9.27 -5.36 12.43
N THR A 121 -10.58 -5.12 12.31
CA THR A 121 -11.59 -6.17 12.44
C THR A 121 -11.40 -7.25 11.37
N MET A 122 -11.19 -6.85 10.12
CA MET A 122 -10.97 -7.80 9.01
C MET A 122 -9.72 -8.64 9.22
N SER A 123 -8.59 -8.04 9.61
CA SER A 123 -7.33 -8.77 9.88
C SER A 123 -7.42 -9.73 11.06
N TYR A 124 -8.34 -9.48 12.00
CA TYR A 124 -8.59 -10.39 13.11
C TYR A 124 -9.38 -11.63 12.68
N TRP A 125 -10.36 -11.47 11.78
CA TRP A 125 -11.31 -12.52 11.42
C TRP A 125 -11.01 -13.26 10.11
N LEU A 126 -10.32 -12.61 9.18
CA LEU A 126 -10.14 -13.09 7.81
C LEU A 126 -8.65 -13.34 7.51
N PRO A 127 -8.34 -14.34 6.66
CA PRO A 127 -6.97 -14.52 6.17
C PRO A 127 -6.54 -13.32 5.33
N ALA A 128 -5.25 -12.98 5.32
CA ALA A 128 -4.72 -11.86 4.55
C ALA A 128 -4.98 -11.95 3.04
N SER A 129 -5.20 -13.15 2.51
CA SER A 129 -5.56 -13.40 1.10
C SER A 129 -7.05 -13.22 0.81
N HIS A 130 -7.87 -12.84 1.79
CA HIS A 130 -9.30 -12.66 1.59
C HIS A 130 -9.57 -11.51 0.61
N PRO A 131 -10.41 -11.70 -0.43
CA PRO A 131 -10.60 -10.70 -1.47
C PRO A 131 -11.22 -9.38 -0.96
N LEU A 132 -11.90 -9.41 0.19
CA LEU A 132 -12.45 -8.21 0.82
C LEU A 132 -11.38 -7.14 1.13
N PHE A 133 -10.11 -7.53 1.35
CA PHE A 133 -9.03 -6.54 1.52
C PHE A 133 -8.80 -5.69 0.26
N LEU A 134 -9.14 -6.19 -0.93
CA LEU A 134 -9.01 -5.46 -2.19
C LEU A 134 -10.10 -4.39 -2.37
N THR A 135 -11.15 -4.40 -1.55
CA THR A 135 -12.21 -3.39 -1.64
C THR A 135 -11.92 -2.16 -0.79
N LEU A 136 -11.16 -2.32 0.30
CA LEU A 136 -10.84 -1.23 1.23
C LEU A 136 -10.17 -0.01 0.60
N PRO A 137 -9.27 -0.13 -0.40
CA PRO A 137 -8.72 1.04 -1.08
C PRO A 137 -9.78 1.94 -1.72
N GLY A 138 -10.95 1.40 -2.11
CA GLY A 138 -12.09 2.17 -2.64
C GLY A 138 -12.71 3.14 -1.63
N LEU A 139 -12.38 2.99 -0.34
CA LEU A 139 -12.85 3.88 0.72
C LEU A 139 -11.87 5.03 1.03
N ALA A 140 -10.67 5.03 0.44
CA ALA A 140 -9.69 6.08 0.61
C ALA A 140 -9.69 7.07 -0.55
N PRO A 141 -9.35 8.35 -0.30
CA PRO A 141 -9.02 9.27 -1.39
C PRO A 141 -7.86 8.71 -2.22
N LEU A 142 -7.95 8.83 -3.56
CA LEU A 142 -6.90 8.36 -4.49
C LEU A 142 -5.51 8.89 -4.14
N THR A 143 -5.43 10.13 -3.65
CA THR A 143 -4.18 10.78 -3.24
C THR A 143 -3.48 10.12 -2.06
N ARG A 144 -4.19 9.29 -1.28
CA ARG A 144 -3.67 8.56 -0.12
C ARG A 144 -3.34 7.11 -0.43
N ILE A 145 -3.36 6.72 -1.70
CA ILE A 145 -2.99 5.38 -2.17
C ILE A 145 -1.63 5.48 -2.85
N CYS A 146 -0.70 4.62 -2.44
CA CYS A 146 0.62 4.53 -3.04
C CYS A 146 0.92 3.08 -3.39
N PHE A 147 1.28 2.83 -4.65
CA PHE A 147 1.96 1.60 -5.05
C PHE A 147 3.43 1.77 -4.73
N PHE A 148 4.05 0.76 -4.13
CA PHE A 148 5.42 0.85 -3.66
C PHE A 148 6.17 -0.45 -3.90
N ASP A 149 7.41 -0.30 -4.34
CA ASP A 149 8.34 -1.38 -4.59
C ASP A 149 9.77 -0.85 -4.37
N LEU A 150 10.67 -1.72 -3.90
CA LEU A 150 12.06 -1.32 -3.63
C LEU A 150 13.04 -2.40 -4.06
N GLU A 151 14.28 -1.98 -4.29
CA GLU A 151 15.39 -2.89 -4.54
C GLU A 151 16.53 -2.60 -3.55
N THR A 152 17.13 -3.69 -3.07
CA THR A 152 18.25 -3.64 -2.12
C THR A 152 19.52 -4.22 -2.74
N LEU A 153 20.69 -3.80 -2.24
CA LEU A 153 21.97 -4.30 -2.75
C LEU A 153 22.28 -5.76 -2.34
N GLY A 154 21.45 -6.40 -1.52
CA GLY A 154 21.70 -7.77 -1.02
C GLY A 154 22.97 -7.90 -0.16
N LEU A 155 23.54 -6.78 0.29
CA LEU A 155 24.72 -6.69 1.15
C LEU A 155 24.30 -6.73 2.63
N TYR A 156 25.28 -6.76 3.55
CA TYR A 156 25.02 -6.67 4.98
C TYR A 156 24.19 -5.43 5.32
N GLY A 157 23.03 -5.63 5.97
CA GLY A 157 22.11 -4.55 6.32
C GLY A 157 21.12 -4.14 5.22
N SER A 158 21.16 -4.79 4.04
CA SER A 158 20.26 -4.59 2.89
C SER A 158 19.99 -3.12 2.53
N PRO A 159 21.02 -2.34 2.16
CA PRO A 159 20.83 -0.95 1.76
C PRO A 159 19.88 -0.83 0.58
N ILE A 160 18.95 0.13 0.65
CA ILE A 160 18.01 0.41 -0.44
C ILE A 160 18.72 1.30 -1.46
N PHE A 161 18.72 0.90 -2.73
CA PHE A 161 19.30 1.71 -3.79
C PHE A 161 18.27 2.24 -4.77
N LEU A 162 17.08 1.63 -4.85
CA LEU A 162 16.01 2.05 -5.74
C LEU A 162 14.68 1.88 -5.00
N ALA A 163 13.80 2.86 -5.15
CA ALA A 163 12.41 2.77 -4.72
C ALA A 163 11.50 3.36 -5.80
N GLY A 164 10.48 2.61 -6.19
CA GLY A 164 9.43 3.04 -7.10
C GLY A 164 8.16 3.36 -6.33
N LEU A 165 7.55 4.50 -6.64
CA LEU A 165 6.28 4.94 -6.10
C LEU A 165 5.32 5.20 -7.25
N GLY A 166 4.12 4.65 -7.17
CA GLY A 166 3.04 4.90 -8.12
C GLY A 166 1.85 5.56 -7.42
N ARG A 167 1.40 6.71 -7.91
CA ARG A 167 0.20 7.39 -7.40
C ARG A 167 -0.88 7.48 -8.47
N PRO A 168 -2.09 6.96 -8.20
CA PRO A 168 -3.24 7.21 -9.07
C PRO A 168 -3.51 8.72 -9.17
N THR A 169 -3.74 9.20 -10.39
CA THR A 169 -4.11 10.59 -10.64
C THR A 169 -5.58 10.72 -10.97
N SER A 170 -6.14 11.93 -10.81
CA SER A 170 -7.53 12.22 -11.21
C SER A 170 -7.76 12.10 -12.73
N ALA A 171 -6.70 12.11 -13.54
CA ALA A 171 -6.76 11.89 -14.99
C ALA A 171 -6.90 10.40 -15.36
N GLY A 172 -6.86 9.48 -14.40
CA GLY A 172 -6.94 8.04 -14.63
C GLY A 172 -5.61 7.43 -15.10
N GLU A 173 -4.49 8.09 -14.77
CA GLU A 173 -3.13 7.62 -15.01
C GLU A 173 -2.45 7.29 -13.68
N ILE A 174 -1.27 6.69 -13.74
CA ILE A 174 -0.38 6.55 -12.58
C ILE A 174 0.81 7.46 -12.79
N ALA A 175 1.00 8.41 -11.89
CA ALA A 175 2.25 9.16 -11.76
C ALA A 175 3.27 8.25 -11.06
N ILE A 176 4.41 8.02 -11.70
CA ILE A 176 5.48 7.15 -11.21
C ILE A 176 6.68 8.01 -10.86
N THR A 177 7.13 7.89 -9.61
CA THR A 177 8.37 8.50 -9.12
C THR A 177 9.33 7.40 -8.70
N GLN A 178 10.53 7.41 -9.25
CA GLN A 178 11.59 6.48 -8.88
C GLN A 178 12.73 7.26 -8.24
N TYR A 179 13.08 6.88 -7.01
CA TYR A 179 14.25 7.40 -6.30
C TYR A 179 15.39 6.39 -6.41
N PHE A 180 16.56 6.89 -6.78
CA PHE A 180 17.73 6.07 -7.04
C PHE A 180 18.96 6.64 -6.31
N ALA A 181 19.60 5.82 -5.47
CA ALA A 181 20.87 6.14 -4.83
C ALA A 181 22.02 5.74 -5.76
N ARG A 182 22.79 6.73 -6.23
CA ARG A 182 23.92 6.52 -7.16
C ARG A 182 25.15 5.94 -6.46
N GLY A 183 25.20 6.07 -5.13
CA GLY A 183 26.20 5.51 -4.23
C GLY A 183 25.59 5.26 -2.86
N MET A 184 26.34 4.60 -1.98
CA MET A 184 25.89 4.27 -0.62
C MET A 184 25.59 5.51 0.24
N GLU A 185 26.33 6.58 -0.01
CA GLU A 185 26.17 7.89 0.62
C GLU A 185 24.83 8.56 0.31
N GLU A 186 24.13 8.14 -0.75
CA GLU A 186 22.86 8.72 -1.20
C GLU A 186 21.64 7.99 -0.64
N GLU A 187 21.83 6.84 0.02
CA GLU A 187 20.72 6.09 0.62
C GLU A 187 19.94 6.95 1.63
N LEU A 188 20.64 7.76 2.43
CA LEU A 188 19.99 8.62 3.41
C LEU A 188 19.05 9.64 2.74
N GLY A 189 19.48 10.24 1.63
CA GLY A 189 18.65 11.17 0.86
C GLY A 189 17.44 10.47 0.22
N LEU A 190 17.64 9.25 -0.29
CA LEU A 190 16.58 8.41 -0.82
C LEU A 190 15.55 8.03 0.26
N LEU A 191 15.99 7.67 1.47
CA LEU A 191 15.11 7.30 2.57
C LEU A 191 14.27 8.48 3.08
N GLU A 192 14.84 9.68 3.12
CA GLU A 192 14.07 10.89 3.44
C GLU A 192 13.01 11.17 2.39
N ALA A 193 13.35 11.04 1.10
CA ALA A 193 12.39 11.19 0.02
C ALA A 193 11.24 10.17 0.14
N ILE A 194 11.54 8.89 0.36
CA ILE A 194 10.51 7.86 0.60
C ILE A 194 9.63 8.22 1.81
N ARG A 195 10.24 8.61 2.94
CA ARG A 195 9.49 8.97 4.15
C ARG A 195 8.51 10.10 3.87
N ASP A 196 8.96 11.14 3.18
CA ASP A 196 8.15 12.32 2.90
C ASP A 196 7.00 11.97 1.95
N GLU A 197 7.25 11.14 0.94
CA GLU A 197 6.23 10.63 0.03
C GLU A 197 5.19 9.74 0.73
N LEU A 198 5.61 8.96 1.74
CA LEU A 198 4.74 8.05 2.47
C LEU A 198 4.06 8.69 3.70
N SER A 199 4.37 9.94 4.03
CA SER A 199 3.87 10.63 5.24
C SER A 199 2.34 10.69 5.34
N ASP A 200 1.68 10.97 4.22
CA ASP A 200 0.20 11.07 4.13
C ASP A 200 -0.46 9.80 3.53
N CYS A 201 0.34 8.77 3.24
CA CYS A 201 -0.14 7.52 2.67
C CYS A 201 -1.03 6.77 3.67
N LEU A 202 -2.21 6.35 3.22
CA LEU A 202 -3.12 5.51 3.99
C LEU A 202 -3.02 4.05 3.55
N PHE A 203 -3.03 3.79 2.24
CA PHE A 203 -2.90 2.45 1.67
C PHE A 203 -1.59 2.32 0.91
N LEU A 204 -0.74 1.41 1.37
CA LEU A 204 0.51 1.07 0.72
C LEU A 204 0.37 -0.29 0.02
N ILE A 205 0.25 -0.25 -1.29
CA ILE A 205 0.07 -1.45 -2.12
C ILE A 205 1.44 -1.91 -2.62
N THR A 206 1.86 -3.08 -2.19
CA THR A 206 3.18 -3.67 -2.49
C THR A 206 3.02 -5.10 -2.98
N TYR A 207 3.88 -5.59 -3.88
CA TYR A 207 3.78 -6.95 -4.42
C TYR A 207 4.06 -8.04 -3.37
N ASN A 208 5.06 -7.84 -2.49
CA ASN A 208 5.42 -8.78 -1.41
C ASN A 208 5.07 -8.28 0.00
N GLY A 209 4.22 -7.26 0.10
CA GLY A 209 3.50 -6.90 1.32
C GLY A 209 4.33 -6.27 2.44
N LYS A 210 3.64 -6.14 3.59
CA LYS A 210 4.17 -5.83 4.93
C LYS A 210 5.38 -6.67 5.35
N ALA A 211 5.60 -7.82 4.71
CA ALA A 211 6.66 -8.75 5.05
C ALA A 211 8.05 -8.27 4.60
N PHE A 212 8.14 -7.49 3.51
CA PHE A 212 9.44 -7.13 2.95
C PHE A 212 9.61 -5.63 2.73
N ASP A 213 8.85 -5.01 1.82
CA ASP A 213 9.15 -3.64 1.38
C ASP A 213 8.99 -2.61 2.51
N TRP A 214 7.86 -2.63 3.21
CA TRP A 214 7.62 -1.73 4.34
C TRP A 214 8.54 -2.03 5.52
N THR A 215 8.77 -3.31 5.83
CA THR A 215 9.64 -3.72 6.93
C THR A 215 11.08 -3.30 6.68
N THR A 216 11.57 -3.44 5.44
CA THR A 216 12.91 -3.02 5.03
C THR A 216 13.04 -1.49 5.12
N THR A 217 12.08 -0.75 4.57
CA THR A 217 12.05 0.73 4.69
C THR A 217 12.13 1.18 6.15
N ARG A 218 11.32 0.61 7.04
CA ARG A 218 11.34 0.93 8.48
C ARG A 218 12.67 0.60 9.14
N ALA A 219 13.25 -0.56 8.83
CA ALA A 219 14.55 -0.96 9.38
C ALA A 219 15.67 0.00 8.95
N ARG A 220 15.66 0.44 7.68
CA ARG A 220 16.63 1.39 7.14
C ARG A 220 16.43 2.81 7.70
N LEU A 221 15.19 3.29 7.84
CA LEU A 221 14.90 4.55 8.53
C LEU A 221 15.43 4.54 9.97
N ALA A 222 15.18 3.47 10.71
CA ALA A 222 15.66 3.31 12.08
C ALA A 222 17.20 3.26 12.16
N PHE A 223 17.87 2.59 11.20
CA PHE A 223 19.32 2.55 11.13
C PHE A 223 19.95 3.95 11.05
N TYR A 224 19.32 4.88 10.34
CA TYR A 224 19.74 6.29 10.26
C TYR A 224 19.09 7.21 11.30
N SER A 225 18.37 6.66 12.29
CA SER A 225 17.62 7.44 13.29
C SER A 225 16.62 8.44 12.70
N LEU A 226 16.08 8.14 11.52
CA LEU A 226 15.01 8.92 10.91
C LEU A 226 13.64 8.51 11.47
N PRO A 227 12.70 9.47 11.63
CA PRO A 227 11.35 9.14 12.04
C PRO A 227 10.66 8.30 10.96
N SER A 228 9.91 7.29 11.40
CA SER A 228 9.05 6.48 10.53
C SER A 228 7.76 7.24 10.21
N PRO A 229 7.24 7.17 8.98
CA PRO A 229 5.86 7.57 8.70
C PRO A 229 4.87 6.72 9.52
N PRO A 230 3.60 7.15 9.63
CA PRO A 230 2.52 6.32 10.16
C PRO A 230 2.45 4.97 9.44
N ASP A 231 2.12 3.90 10.16
CA ASP A 231 1.95 2.59 9.53
C ASP A 231 0.77 2.62 8.54
N PRO A 232 1.01 2.34 7.24
CA PRO A 232 -0.06 2.24 6.27
C PRO A 232 -0.89 0.96 6.49
N LEU A 233 -2.10 0.98 5.95
CA LEU A 233 -3.01 -0.17 5.89
C LEU A 233 -2.50 -1.23 4.92
#